data_AF-C4GLS2-F1
#
_entry.id   AF-C4GLS2-F1
#
_cell.length_a   1.000
_cell.length_b   1.000
_cell.length_c   1.000
_cell.angle_alpha   90.00
_cell.angle_beta   90.00
_cell.angle_gamma   90.00
#
_symmetry.space_group_name_H-M   'P 1'
#
loop_
_entity.id
_entity.type
_entity.pdbx_description
1 polymer ?
#
loop_
_entity_poly.entity_id
_entity_poly.type
_entity_poly.pdbx_seq_one_letter_code
_entity_poly.pdbx_strand_id
1 'polypeptide(L)'
;MPSSAAQDFAAYQLCRNQTAAQLADLIRAPDANKATRLAAVRALQQFDYAAIRPVVADLLASPRASHRAAAAAALGQMQTALNANERDEIAATLIALLRHDARASVRADCVASVGHLFRRGTFARTEFARCGFAQALRPL
;
A
#
# COMPACT_ATOMS: atom_id res chain seq x y z
N MET A 1 17.52 24.75 -5.27
CA MET A 1 16.68 23.59 -4.90
C MET A 1 15.93 23.15 -6.15
N PRO A 2 15.99 21.87 -6.57
CA PRO A 2 15.24 21.40 -7.74
C PRO A 2 13.73 21.53 -7.52
N SER A 3 12.96 21.79 -8.59
CA SER A 3 11.49 21.88 -8.55
C SER A 3 10.86 20.56 -8.14
N SER A 4 9.61 20.58 -7.63
CA SER A 4 8.89 19.35 -7.24
C SER A 4 8.78 18.37 -8.41
N ALA A 5 8.50 18.86 -9.62
CA ALA A 5 8.41 18.03 -10.82
C ALA A 5 9.74 17.34 -11.19
N ALA A 6 10.88 18.04 -11.02
CA ALA A 6 12.19 17.45 -11.27
C ALA A 6 12.52 16.35 -10.24
N GLN A 7 12.13 16.56 -8.97
CA GLN A 7 12.28 15.56 -7.91
C GLN A 7 11.41 14.32 -8.16
N ASP A 8 10.16 14.51 -8.57
CA ASP A 8 9.23 13.43 -8.89
C ASP A 8 9.73 12.58 -10.06
N PHE A 9 10.26 13.23 -11.11
CA PHE A 9 10.83 12.53 -12.26
C PHE A 9 12.08 11.74 -11.90
N ALA A 10 13.00 12.32 -11.11
CA ALA A 10 14.18 11.63 -10.62
C ALA A 10 13.83 10.43 -9.74
N ALA A 11 12.84 10.58 -8.85
CA ALA A 11 12.33 9.50 -8.00
C ALA A 11 11.74 8.35 -8.84
N TYR A 12 10.96 8.67 -9.88
CA TYR A 12 10.44 7.67 -10.81
C TYR A 12 11.57 6.91 -11.52
N GLN A 13 12.56 7.63 -12.06
CA GLN A 13 13.71 7.00 -12.73
C GLN A 13 14.50 6.08 -11.81
N LEU A 14 14.64 6.44 -10.54
CA LEU A 14 15.32 5.61 -9.54
C LEU A 14 14.57 4.30 -9.28
N CYS A 15 13.24 4.33 -9.27
CA CYS A 15 12.41 3.19 -8.88
C CYS A 15 12.04 2.25 -10.04
N ARG A 16 11.98 2.73 -11.28
CA ARG A 16 11.35 2.01 -12.42
C ARG A 16 11.91 0.62 -12.75
N ASN A 17 13.16 0.33 -12.38
CA ASN A 17 13.85 -0.94 -12.68
C ASN A 17 14.32 -1.67 -11.40
N GLN A 18 13.76 -1.34 -10.25
CA GLN A 18 14.12 -1.95 -8.98
C GLN A 18 13.29 -3.21 -8.71
N THR A 19 13.86 -4.16 -7.99
CA THR A 19 13.11 -5.29 -7.42
C THR A 19 12.22 -4.85 -6.27
N ALA A 20 11.22 -5.67 -5.91
CA ALA A 20 10.36 -5.39 -4.75
C ALA A 20 11.15 -5.16 -3.45
N ALA A 21 12.22 -5.93 -3.23
CA ALA A 21 13.08 -5.77 -2.06
C ALA A 21 13.82 -4.42 -2.06
N GLN A 22 14.41 -4.03 -3.19
CA GLN A 22 15.08 -2.74 -3.33
C GLN A 22 14.10 -1.56 -3.15
N LEU A 23 12.87 -1.69 -3.65
CA LEU A 23 11.82 -0.71 -3.42
C LEU A 23 11.45 -0.60 -1.93
N ALA A 24 11.40 -1.72 -1.21
CA ALA A 24 11.21 -1.73 0.24
C ALA A 24 12.33 -0.99 0.97
N ASP A 25 13.58 -1.18 0.55
CA ASP A 25 14.74 -0.51 1.14
C ASP A 25 14.67 1.01 0.92
N LEU A 26 14.26 1.45 -0.27
CA LEU A 26 14.01 2.87 -0.56
C LEU A 26 12.88 3.46 0.32
N ILE A 27 11.83 2.68 0.60
CA ILE A 27 10.75 3.10 1.51
C ILE A 27 11.29 3.26 2.94
N ARG A 28 12.18 2.37 3.37
CA ARG A 28 12.74 2.31 4.73
C ARG A 28 13.90 3.27 4.97
N ALA A 29 14.58 3.70 3.90
CA ALA A 29 15.75 4.57 3.96
C ALA A 29 15.44 5.85 4.75
N PRO A 30 16.18 6.17 5.82
CA PRO A 30 15.84 7.30 6.70
C PRO A 30 15.90 8.65 5.98
N ASP A 31 16.81 8.78 5.03
CA ASP A 31 17.12 9.98 4.23
C ASP A 31 16.30 10.10 2.93
N ALA A 32 15.51 9.07 2.56
CA ALA A 32 14.67 9.13 1.38
C ALA A 32 13.62 10.26 1.48
N ASN A 33 13.55 11.10 0.46
CA ASN A 33 12.53 12.14 0.40
C ASN A 33 11.13 11.56 0.10
N LYS A 34 10.09 12.38 0.29
CA LYS A 34 8.69 11.97 0.08
C LYS A 34 8.43 11.48 -1.35
N ALA A 35 9.01 12.13 -2.36
CA ALA A 35 8.85 11.76 -3.76
C ALA A 35 9.40 10.35 -4.03
N THR A 36 10.55 10.00 -3.46
CA THR A 36 11.20 8.70 -3.58
C THR A 36 10.36 7.59 -2.94
N ARG A 37 9.89 7.81 -1.70
CA ARG A 37 9.03 6.81 -1.03
C ARG A 37 7.73 6.60 -1.79
N LEU A 38 7.11 7.68 -2.29
CA LEU A 38 5.89 7.59 -3.07
C LEU A 38 6.13 6.86 -4.41
N ALA A 39 7.22 7.17 -5.10
CA ALA A 39 7.60 6.49 -6.34
C ALA A 39 7.87 5.00 -6.09
N ALA A 40 8.50 4.65 -4.97
CA ALA A 40 8.75 3.27 -4.61
C ALA A 40 7.46 2.48 -4.33
N VAL A 41 6.52 3.07 -3.59
CA VAL A 41 5.18 2.49 -3.38
C VAL A 41 4.43 2.32 -4.71
N ARG A 42 4.48 3.33 -5.59
CA ARG A 42 3.85 3.25 -6.93
C ARG A 42 4.48 2.18 -7.81
N ALA A 43 5.79 1.97 -7.70
CA ALA A 43 6.47 0.90 -8.41
C ALA A 43 6.02 -0.47 -7.88
N LEU A 44 5.92 -0.66 -6.55
CA LEU A 44 5.42 -1.91 -5.95
C LEU A 44 4.02 -2.28 -6.46
N GLN A 45 3.15 -1.29 -6.69
CA GLN A 45 1.80 -1.51 -7.19
C GLN A 45 1.74 -2.14 -8.60
N GLN A 46 2.84 -2.12 -9.36
CA GLN A 46 2.94 -2.71 -10.71
C GLN A 46 3.35 -4.18 -10.70
N PHE A 47 3.76 -4.72 -9.56
CA PHE A 47 4.15 -6.12 -9.44
C PHE A 47 2.93 -7.01 -9.19
N ASP A 48 3.05 -8.29 -9.52
CA ASP A 48 2.11 -9.29 -9.05
C ASP A 48 2.14 -9.36 -7.52
N TYR A 49 0.99 -9.60 -6.89
CA TYR A 49 0.88 -9.62 -5.43
C TYR A 49 1.83 -10.64 -4.80
N ALA A 50 1.97 -11.82 -5.40
CA ALA A 50 2.89 -12.86 -4.94
C ALA A 50 4.34 -12.37 -4.82
N ALA A 51 4.79 -11.47 -5.71
CA ALA A 51 6.15 -10.93 -5.69
C ALA A 51 6.38 -9.90 -4.58
N ILE A 52 5.35 -9.12 -4.21
CA ILE A 52 5.47 -8.09 -3.17
C ILE A 52 5.06 -8.58 -1.79
N ARG A 53 4.36 -9.71 -1.69
CA ARG A 53 3.85 -10.28 -0.44
C ARG A 53 4.89 -10.32 0.70
N PRO A 54 6.13 -10.83 0.52
CA PRO A 54 7.12 -10.85 1.61
C PRO A 54 7.54 -9.43 2.04
N VAL A 55 7.67 -8.51 1.08
CA VAL A 55 8.04 -7.12 1.33
C VAL A 55 6.93 -6.37 2.08
N VAL A 56 5.68 -6.59 1.69
CA VAL A 56 4.52 -6.01 2.38
C VAL A 56 4.47 -6.51 3.83
N ALA A 57 4.65 -7.81 4.06
CA ALA A 57 4.66 -8.39 5.41
C ALA A 57 5.74 -7.76 6.30
N ASP A 58 6.94 -7.56 5.77
CA ASP A 58 8.05 -6.91 6.47
C ASP A 58 7.76 -5.42 6.79
N LEU A 59 7.20 -4.68 5.83
CA LEU A 59 6.78 -3.29 6.06
C LEU A 59 5.68 -3.17 7.12
N LEU A 60 4.76 -4.14 7.19
CA LEU A 60 3.71 -4.20 8.21
C LEU A 60 4.25 -4.51 9.61
N ALA A 61 5.30 -5.34 9.71
CA ALA A 61 5.97 -5.66 10.97
C ALA A 61 6.78 -4.49 11.55
N SER A 62 7.05 -3.45 10.74
CA SER A 62 7.82 -2.29 11.17
C SER A 62 7.13 -1.50 12.29
N PRO A 63 7.88 -1.04 13.31
CA PRO A 63 7.35 -0.13 14.32
C PRO A 63 7.01 1.26 13.77
N ARG A 64 7.57 1.64 12.60
CA ARG A 64 7.34 2.95 11.99
C ARG A 64 6.01 3.00 11.26
N ALA A 65 5.15 3.93 11.69
CA ALA A 65 3.85 4.20 11.09
C ALA A 65 3.92 4.45 9.57
N SER A 66 4.93 5.17 9.11
CA SER A 66 5.14 5.46 7.68
C SER A 66 5.37 4.21 6.84
N HIS A 67 6.01 3.17 7.39
CA HIS A 67 6.24 1.91 6.67
C HIS A 67 4.93 1.13 6.53
N ARG A 68 4.15 1.05 7.63
CA ARG A 68 2.84 0.38 7.62
C ARG A 68 1.84 1.09 6.72
N ALA A 69 1.85 2.42 6.71
CA ALA A 69 1.07 3.23 5.77
C ALA A 69 1.48 2.97 4.30
N ALA A 70 2.78 2.88 4.02
CA ALA A 70 3.27 2.54 2.69
C ALA A 70 2.80 1.14 2.24
N ALA A 71 2.80 0.15 3.14
CA ALA A 71 2.25 -1.17 2.87
C ALA A 71 0.76 -1.12 2.54
N ALA A 72 -0.05 -0.42 3.35
CA ALA A 72 -1.48 -0.24 3.08
C ALA A 72 -1.73 0.40 1.71
N ALA A 73 -0.96 1.45 1.38
CA ALA A 73 -1.06 2.15 0.11
C ALA A 73 -0.63 1.30 -1.10
N ALA A 74 0.35 0.41 -0.94
CA ALA A 74 0.74 -0.54 -1.99
C ALA A 74 -0.41 -1.53 -2.26
N LEU A 75 -1.00 -2.10 -1.21
CA LEU A 75 -2.10 -3.06 -1.32
C LEU A 75 -3.38 -2.43 -1.89
N GLY A 76 -3.76 -1.24 -1.43
CA GLY A 76 -5.01 -0.58 -1.83
C GLY A 76 -5.03 -0.08 -3.27
N GLN A 77 -3.89 -0.08 -3.95
CA GLN A 77 -3.72 0.51 -5.28
C GLN A 77 -2.96 -0.41 -6.23
N MET A 78 -2.99 -1.73 -6.00
CA MET A 78 -2.48 -2.72 -6.94
C MET A 78 -3.01 -2.47 -8.36
N GLN A 79 -2.12 -2.60 -9.35
CA GLN A 79 -2.40 -2.40 -10.77
C GLN A 79 -2.43 -3.70 -11.57
N THR A 80 -2.01 -4.81 -10.97
CA THR A 80 -2.06 -6.15 -11.54
C THR A 80 -3.36 -6.86 -11.19
N ALA A 81 -3.70 -7.89 -11.97
CA ALA A 81 -4.88 -8.69 -11.71
C ALA A 81 -4.70 -9.49 -10.41
N LEU A 82 -5.73 -9.50 -9.57
CA LEU A 82 -5.75 -10.25 -8.31
C LEU A 82 -6.75 -11.38 -8.42
N ASN A 83 -6.36 -12.58 -8.00
CA ASN A 83 -7.29 -13.68 -7.85
C ASN A 83 -8.11 -13.56 -6.54
N ALA A 84 -9.10 -14.44 -6.34
CA ALA A 84 -9.98 -14.38 -5.18
C ALA A 84 -9.23 -14.52 -3.84
N ASN A 85 -8.24 -15.42 -3.76
CA ASN A 85 -7.49 -15.66 -2.52
C ASN A 85 -6.60 -14.44 -2.18
N GLU A 86 -5.97 -13.84 -3.18
CA GLU A 86 -5.14 -12.63 -2.98
C GLU A 86 -5.99 -11.45 -2.53
N ARG A 87 -7.19 -11.30 -3.08
CA ARG A 87 -8.15 -10.29 -2.65
C ARG A 87 -8.58 -10.50 -1.19
N ASP A 88 -8.85 -11.75 -0.80
CA ASP A 88 -9.20 -12.06 0.58
C ASP A 88 -8.04 -11.78 1.55
N GLU A 89 -6.80 -12.11 1.18
CA GLU A 89 -5.61 -11.81 1.99
C GLU A 89 -5.36 -10.30 2.13
N ILE A 90 -5.47 -9.56 1.03
CA ILE A 90 -5.38 -8.09 1.03
C ILE A 90 -6.47 -7.48 1.91
N ALA A 91 -7.71 -7.98 1.79
CA ALA A 91 -8.82 -7.47 2.58
C ALA A 91 -8.63 -7.71 4.08
N ALA A 92 -8.24 -8.93 4.46
CA ALA A 92 -7.93 -9.26 5.84
C ALA A 92 -6.83 -8.35 6.41
N THR A 93 -5.77 -8.11 5.63
CA THR A 93 -4.66 -7.25 6.03
C THR A 93 -5.09 -5.80 6.25
N LEU A 94 -5.84 -5.23 5.31
CA LEU A 94 -6.33 -3.85 5.41
C LEU A 94 -7.34 -3.71 6.56
N ILE A 95 -8.21 -4.69 6.78
CA ILE A 95 -9.14 -4.69 7.93
C ILE A 95 -8.38 -4.73 9.25
N ALA A 96 -7.32 -5.53 9.34
CA ALA A 96 -6.50 -5.60 10.54
C ALA A 96 -5.85 -4.25 10.85
N LEU A 97 -5.25 -3.59 9.85
CA LEU A 97 -4.70 -2.24 10.01
C LEU A 97 -5.76 -1.23 10.43
N LEU A 98 -6.90 -1.24 9.74
CA LEU A 98 -8.00 -0.32 9.98
C LEU A 98 -8.53 -0.41 11.42
N ARG A 99 -8.58 -1.62 11.99
CA ARG A 99 -9.17 -1.85 13.32
C ARG A 99 -8.15 -1.81 14.45
N HIS A 100 -6.90 -2.18 14.18
CA HIS A 100 -5.95 -2.51 15.23
C HIS A 100 -4.64 -1.72 15.16
N ASP A 101 -4.38 -0.95 14.10
CA ASP A 101 -3.17 -0.12 14.08
C ASP A 101 -3.26 0.95 15.17
N ALA A 102 -2.21 1.02 15.99
CA ALA A 102 -2.10 1.97 17.09
C ALA A 102 -2.16 3.44 16.61
N ARG A 103 -1.75 3.72 15.36
CA ARG A 103 -1.65 5.08 14.82
C ARG A 103 -2.87 5.43 13.99
N ALA A 104 -3.61 6.45 14.41
CA ALA A 104 -4.78 6.97 13.70
C ALA A 104 -4.48 7.37 12.24
N SER A 105 -3.26 7.88 11.97
CA SER A 105 -2.83 8.20 10.60
C SER A 105 -2.77 6.96 9.70
N VAL A 106 -2.27 5.83 10.21
CA VAL A 106 -2.21 4.58 9.43
C VAL A 106 -3.62 4.06 9.17
N ARG A 107 -4.52 4.17 10.15
CA ARG A 107 -5.95 3.83 9.95
C ARG A 107 -6.57 4.71 8.86
N ALA A 108 -6.31 6.01 8.85
CA ALA A 108 -6.80 6.93 7.83
C ALA A 108 -6.27 6.59 6.41
N ASP A 109 -4.96 6.31 6.28
CA ASP A 109 -4.36 5.85 5.02
C ASP A 109 -4.98 4.52 4.55
N CYS A 110 -5.31 3.65 5.49
CA CYS A 110 -6.01 2.40 5.21
C CYS A 110 -7.43 2.64 4.70
N VAL A 111 -8.19 3.61 5.26
CA VAL A 111 -9.50 4.01 4.72
C VAL A 111 -9.38 4.47 3.26
N ALA A 112 -8.39 5.32 2.96
CA ALA A 112 -8.15 5.78 1.59
C ALA A 112 -7.84 4.61 0.65
N SER A 113 -7.00 3.68 1.10
CA SER A 113 -6.64 2.45 0.38
C SER A 113 -7.86 1.57 0.07
N VAL A 114 -8.75 1.38 1.05
CA VAL A 114 -10.02 0.66 0.85
C VAL A 114 -10.94 1.39 -0.13
N GLY A 115 -11.02 2.71 -0.07
CA GLY A 115 -11.77 3.53 -1.02
C GLY A 115 -11.25 3.40 -2.45
N HIS A 116 -9.94 3.31 -2.65
CA HIS A 116 -9.34 3.05 -3.95
C HIS A 116 -9.73 1.69 -4.53
N LEU A 117 -9.67 0.62 -3.73
CA LEU A 117 -10.08 -0.73 -4.13
C LEU A 117 -11.55 -0.78 -4.58
N PHE A 118 -12.44 -0.11 -3.84
CA PHE A 118 -13.85 -0.02 -4.20
C PHE A 118 -14.06 0.76 -5.51
N ARG A 119 -13.47 1.95 -5.64
CA ARG A 119 -13.64 2.82 -6.81
C ARG A 119 -13.13 2.17 -8.11
N ARG A 120 -12.07 1.36 -8.03
CA ARG A 120 -11.50 0.68 -9.20
C ARG A 120 -12.21 -0.61 -9.58
N GLY A 121 -13.19 -1.07 -8.80
CA GLY A 121 -13.84 -2.36 -9.01
C GLY A 121 -12.90 -3.54 -8.80
N THR A 122 -11.79 -3.36 -8.07
CA THR A 122 -10.85 -4.45 -7.71
C THR A 122 -11.57 -5.55 -6.92
N PHE A 123 -12.58 -5.15 -6.14
CA PHE A 123 -13.54 -6.04 -5.49
C PHE A 123 -14.92 -5.80 -6.10
N ALA A 124 -15.63 -6.89 -6.43
CA ALA A 124 -17.05 -6.80 -6.70
C ALA A 124 -17.78 -6.32 -5.43
N ARG A 125 -18.96 -5.70 -5.60
CA ARG A 125 -19.75 -5.19 -4.47
C ARG A 125 -20.06 -6.27 -3.42
N THR A 126 -20.34 -7.49 -3.89
CA THR A 126 -20.61 -8.65 -3.04
C THR A 126 -19.36 -9.09 -2.27
N GLU A 127 -18.20 -9.10 -2.91
CA GLU A 127 -16.92 -9.43 -2.27
C GLU A 127 -16.52 -8.38 -1.22
N PHE A 128 -16.69 -7.10 -1.54
CA PHE A 128 -16.41 -6.01 -0.62
C PHE A 128 -17.27 -6.10 0.66
N ALA A 129 -18.55 -6.46 0.51
CA ALA A 129 -19.44 -6.73 1.64
C ALA A 129 -19.02 -7.99 2.41
N ARG A 130 -18.73 -9.09 1.70
CA ARG A 130 -18.33 -10.39 2.28
C ARG A 130 -17.06 -10.28 3.12
N CYS A 131 -16.06 -9.52 2.65
CA CYS A 131 -14.78 -9.39 3.34
C CYS A 131 -14.89 -8.62 4.67
N GLY A 132 -16.02 -7.96 4.95
CA GLY A 132 -16.24 -7.26 6.21
C GLY A 132 -15.74 -5.81 6.24
N PHE A 133 -15.33 -5.23 5.12
CA PHE A 133 -14.90 -3.82 5.04
C PHE A 133 -15.99 -2.87 5.57
N ALA A 134 -17.26 -3.13 5.23
CA ALA A 134 -18.38 -2.33 5.71
C ALA A 134 -18.51 -2.33 7.24
N GLN A 135 -18.18 -3.45 7.90
CA GLN A 135 -18.19 -3.54 9.36
C GLN A 135 -16.95 -2.91 9.98
N ALA A 136 -15.79 -3.04 9.33
CA ALA A 136 -14.54 -2.45 9.78
C ALA A 136 -14.53 -0.91 9.69
N LEU A 137 -15.37 -0.32 8.83
CA LEU A 137 -15.55 1.12 8.65
C LEU A 137 -16.64 1.74 9.56
N ARG A 138 -17.39 0.93 10.33
CA ARG A 138 -18.33 1.43 11.36
C ARG A 138 -17.54 2.13 12.48
N PRO A 139 -18.16 3.09 13.19
CA PRO A 139 -17.51 4.34 13.58
C PRO A 139 -16.12 4.12 14.21
N LEU A 140 -15.13 4.55 13.43
CA LEU A 140 -13.77 4.88 13.86
C LEU A 140 -13.75 6.15 14.71
#